data_AF-A0A7C5M605-F1
#
_entry.id   AF-A0A7C5M605-F1
#
_cell.length_a   1.000
_cell.length_b   1.000
_cell.length_c   1.000
_cell.angle_alpha   90.00
_cell.angle_beta   90.00
_cell.angle_gamma   90.00
#
_symmetry.space_group_name_H-M   'P 1'
#
loop_
_entity.id
_entity.type
_entity.pdbx_description
1 polymer ?
#
loop_
_entity_poly.entity_id
_entity_poly.type
_entity_poly.pdbx_seq_one_letter_code
_entity_poly.pdbx_strand_id
1 'polypeptide(L)'
;MYVFPPVGSKIDEAQEAGWHLPLAGHTALGLYEVLVCHDASRLAEYLMIDPPALLWVSCHLPPEAASWTLAEVAERALASWTEWWGDSTPPEVAPLPRKRSRWSEWVERSLGTAVLAASSADEPQGAYWLGALIEAAEWFSASGPAVRQVDLASGGTALPAWLGRRIAAARQGKKDSPVVAAVAEAYRRIKRSDLRGALSEAADASAIEDIEQAVALWRAEGTGAAGGEAGPIAAWSGGSDLPGRCLWKLTRMCQNLRQMEESFDRRLEEAKLAAMAELAYGASHEINNPLANISSRAQTLLQQESDPERRRQLATIEAQAYRAYEMIADMMLFAKPPQPDCAACDPAVLAREVVSELQAAARAQETELLEESLEVDGRAWCDRVQIETALRALVQNAL
;
A
#
# COMPACT_ATOMS: atom_id res chain seq x y z
N MET A 1 -20.22 -4.41 1.05
CA MET A 1 -19.10 -3.46 0.83
C MET A 1 -19.53 -2.44 -0.22
N TYR A 2 -19.00 -1.23 -0.14
CA TYR A 2 -19.43 -0.11 -0.99
C TYR A 2 -18.44 0.09 -2.14
N VAL A 3 -18.93 0.24 -3.36
CA VAL A 3 -18.10 0.58 -4.54
C VAL A 3 -18.54 1.94 -5.08
N PHE A 4 -17.60 2.88 -5.19
CA PHE A 4 -17.81 4.13 -5.91
C PHE A 4 -17.39 3.95 -7.37
N PRO A 5 -18.10 4.57 -8.31
CA PRO A 5 -17.59 4.65 -9.68
C PRO A 5 -16.31 5.50 -9.72
N PRO A 6 -15.37 5.20 -10.64
CA PRO A 6 -14.19 6.02 -10.82
C PRO A 6 -14.56 7.46 -11.22
N VAL A 7 -13.76 8.43 -10.73
CA VAL A 7 -13.92 9.86 -11.01
C VAL A 7 -13.93 10.09 -12.53
N GLY A 8 -14.98 10.73 -13.06
CA GLY A 8 -15.14 11.02 -14.49
C GLY A 8 -15.93 9.96 -15.31
N SER A 9 -16.59 9.02 -14.65
CA SER A 9 -17.55 8.12 -15.30
C SER A 9 -18.81 8.85 -15.77
N LYS A 10 -19.35 8.46 -16.93
CA LYS A 10 -20.60 9.01 -17.52
C LYS A 10 -21.85 8.46 -16.79
N ILE A 11 -21.85 8.53 -15.48
CA ILE A 11 -22.98 8.12 -14.65
C ILE A 11 -23.72 9.42 -14.29
N ASP A 12 -25.01 9.50 -14.63
CA ASP A 12 -25.84 10.70 -14.41
C ASP A 12 -25.74 11.18 -12.95
N GLU A 13 -25.74 12.49 -12.72
CA GLU A 13 -25.71 13.12 -11.37
C GLU A 13 -26.87 12.65 -10.46
N ALA A 14 -27.93 12.03 -11.01
CA ALA A 14 -29.01 11.40 -10.25
C ALA A 14 -28.66 9.99 -9.70
N GLN A 15 -27.48 9.45 -10.01
CA GLN A 15 -26.97 8.13 -9.63
C GLN A 15 -25.71 8.20 -8.74
N GLU A 16 -25.59 9.22 -7.88
CA GLU A 16 -24.55 9.27 -6.82
C GLU A 16 -24.62 8.08 -5.83
N ALA A 17 -25.66 7.24 -5.90
CA ALA A 17 -25.75 5.99 -5.16
C ALA A 17 -24.81 4.92 -5.77
N GLY A 18 -23.65 4.70 -5.15
CA GLY A 18 -22.74 3.60 -5.44
C GLY A 18 -23.34 2.20 -5.24
N TRP A 19 -22.55 1.17 -5.52
CA TRP A 19 -23.03 -0.22 -5.44
C TRP A 19 -22.77 -0.82 -4.06
N HIS A 20 -23.75 -1.59 -3.57
CA HIS A 20 -23.66 -2.29 -2.29
C HIS A 20 -23.51 -3.79 -2.52
N LEU A 21 -22.27 -4.26 -2.67
CA LEU A 21 -22.00 -5.69 -2.85
C LEU A 21 -22.25 -6.44 -1.53
N PRO A 22 -23.11 -7.48 -1.51
CA PRO A 22 -23.30 -8.30 -0.32
C PRO A 22 -22.00 -9.05 0.00
N LEU A 23 -21.80 -9.34 1.28
CA LEU A 23 -20.80 -10.31 1.74
C LEU A 23 -21.52 -11.54 2.26
N ALA A 24 -20.94 -12.71 2.05
CA ALA A 24 -21.35 -13.87 2.83
C ALA A 24 -21.07 -13.60 4.32
N GLY A 25 -21.93 -14.13 5.20
CA GLY A 25 -21.86 -13.88 6.63
C GLY A 25 -20.54 -14.29 7.27
N HIS A 26 -20.00 -15.43 6.83
CA HIS A 26 -18.69 -15.93 7.26
C HIS A 26 -17.55 -15.03 6.77
N THR A 27 -17.57 -14.57 5.52
CA THR A 27 -16.60 -13.60 4.98
C THR A 27 -16.65 -12.29 5.76
N ALA A 28 -17.85 -11.80 6.07
CA ALA A 28 -18.02 -10.59 6.85
C ALA A 28 -17.39 -10.72 8.25
N LEU A 29 -17.61 -11.85 8.93
CA LEU A 29 -16.99 -12.14 10.23
C LEU A 29 -15.47 -12.33 10.12
N GLY A 30 -15.03 -13.03 9.08
CA GLY A 30 -13.62 -13.28 8.79
C GLY A 30 -12.83 -12.02 8.47
N LEU A 31 -13.46 -11.02 7.83
CA LEU A 31 -12.82 -9.73 7.58
C LEU A 31 -12.50 -8.97 8.87
N TYR A 32 -13.22 -9.17 9.98
CA TYR A 32 -12.81 -8.61 11.28
C TYR A 32 -11.50 -9.21 11.75
N GLU A 33 -11.38 -10.54 11.67
CA GLU A 33 -10.15 -11.26 12.01
C GLU A 33 -8.99 -10.78 11.14
N VAL A 34 -9.19 -10.68 9.82
CA VAL A 34 -8.20 -10.17 8.87
C VAL A 34 -7.76 -8.76 9.24
N LEU A 35 -8.67 -7.85 9.59
CA LEU A 35 -8.32 -6.48 9.92
C LEU A 35 -7.65 -6.32 11.29
N VAL A 36 -8.02 -7.14 12.26
CA VAL A 36 -7.42 -7.12 13.61
C VAL A 36 -6.04 -7.77 13.59
N CYS A 37 -5.91 -8.93 12.95
CA CYS A 37 -4.67 -9.70 12.90
C CYS A 37 -3.73 -9.27 11.76
N HIS A 38 -4.23 -8.48 10.81
CA HIS A 38 -3.52 -8.05 9.62
C HIS A 38 -2.95 -9.23 8.79
N ASP A 39 -3.80 -10.25 8.53
CA ASP A 39 -3.43 -11.49 7.84
C ASP A 39 -3.94 -11.54 6.39
N ALA A 40 -3.03 -11.36 5.44
CA ALA A 40 -3.32 -11.42 4.01
C ALA A 40 -3.61 -12.84 3.50
N SER A 41 -3.05 -13.88 4.12
CA SER A 41 -3.29 -15.27 3.72
C SER A 41 -4.74 -15.64 4.00
N ARG A 42 -5.23 -15.26 5.19
CA ARG A 42 -6.62 -15.46 5.58
C ARG A 42 -7.59 -14.68 4.68
N LEU A 43 -7.20 -13.48 4.25
CA LEU A 43 -7.98 -12.71 3.27
C LEU A 43 -8.05 -13.43 1.92
N ALA A 44 -6.94 -13.99 1.42
CA ALA A 44 -6.92 -14.72 0.15
C ALA A 44 -7.88 -15.93 0.18
N GLU A 45 -7.94 -16.67 1.29
CA GLU A 45 -8.88 -17.78 1.49
C GLU A 45 -10.34 -17.33 1.36
N TYR A 46 -10.71 -16.21 2.00
CA TYR A 46 -12.07 -15.68 1.91
C TYR A 46 -12.40 -15.17 0.49
N LEU A 47 -11.47 -14.51 -0.19
CA LEU A 47 -11.67 -14.01 -1.56
C LEU A 47 -11.85 -15.16 -2.56
N MET A 48 -11.24 -16.31 -2.31
CA MET A 48 -11.36 -17.50 -3.16
C MET A 48 -12.80 -18.04 -3.18
N ILE A 49 -13.52 -17.99 -2.05
CA ILE A 49 -14.85 -18.60 -1.92
C ILE A 49 -16.01 -17.60 -1.94
N ASP A 50 -15.73 -16.30 -1.95
CA ASP A 50 -16.73 -15.22 -1.97
C ASP A 50 -16.55 -14.32 -3.22
N PRO A 51 -17.19 -14.67 -4.36
CA PRO A 51 -17.07 -13.88 -5.58
C PRO A 51 -17.48 -12.41 -5.45
N PRO A 52 -18.54 -12.04 -4.71
CA PRO A 52 -18.81 -10.64 -4.39
C PRO A 52 -17.67 -9.93 -3.65
N ALA A 53 -16.99 -10.62 -2.73
CA ALA A 53 -15.84 -10.05 -2.04
C ALA A 53 -14.66 -9.83 -2.99
N LEU A 54 -14.33 -10.83 -3.81
CA LEU A 54 -13.32 -10.71 -4.85
C LEU A 54 -13.66 -9.62 -5.87
N LEU A 55 -14.93 -9.50 -6.26
CA LEU A 55 -15.41 -8.47 -7.18
C LEU A 55 -15.18 -7.07 -6.62
N TRP A 56 -15.48 -6.87 -5.33
CA TRP A 56 -15.24 -5.59 -4.66
C TRP A 56 -13.76 -5.23 -4.65
N VAL A 57 -12.89 -6.14 -4.22
CA VAL A 57 -11.43 -5.92 -4.23
C VAL A 57 -10.97 -5.57 -5.65
N SER A 58 -11.45 -6.31 -6.65
CA SER A 58 -11.10 -6.12 -8.06
C SER A 58 -11.51 -4.76 -8.63
N CYS A 59 -12.49 -4.07 -8.02
CA CYS A 59 -12.87 -2.72 -8.43
C CYS A 59 -11.77 -1.69 -8.16
N HIS A 60 -10.89 -1.97 -7.20
CA HIS A 60 -9.84 -1.05 -6.74
C HIS A 60 -8.45 -1.37 -7.30
N LEU A 61 -8.33 -2.39 -8.15
CA LEU A 61 -7.04 -2.86 -8.64
C LEU A 61 -6.62 -2.23 -9.97
N PRO A 62 -5.31 -2.00 -10.17
CA PRO A 62 -4.79 -1.43 -11.39
C PRO A 62 -4.67 -2.50 -12.50
N PRO A 63 -4.47 -2.13 -13.77
CA PRO A 63 -4.41 -3.07 -14.90
C PRO A 63 -3.34 -4.17 -14.77
N GLU A 64 -2.22 -3.86 -14.11
CA GLU A 64 -1.12 -4.79 -13.88
C GLU A 64 -1.53 -5.96 -12.98
N ALA A 65 -2.60 -5.80 -12.19
CA ALA A 65 -3.11 -6.86 -11.33
C ALA A 65 -3.64 -8.07 -12.12
N ALA A 66 -3.85 -7.94 -13.43
CA ALA A 66 -4.30 -9.04 -14.28
C ALA A 66 -3.41 -10.29 -14.24
N SER A 67 -2.13 -10.15 -13.85
CA SER A 67 -1.15 -11.25 -13.72
C SER A 67 -0.85 -11.64 -12.27
N TRP A 68 -1.53 -11.05 -11.29
CA TRP A 68 -1.25 -11.29 -9.87
C TRP A 68 -1.90 -12.58 -9.36
N THR A 69 -1.27 -13.16 -8.35
CA THR A 69 -1.83 -14.24 -7.53
C THR A 69 -2.92 -13.70 -6.58
N LEU A 70 -3.79 -14.57 -6.08
CA LEU A 70 -4.76 -14.17 -5.03
C LEU A 70 -4.08 -13.69 -3.74
N ALA A 71 -2.88 -14.21 -3.42
CA ALA A 71 -2.10 -13.75 -2.27
C ALA A 71 -1.63 -12.31 -2.46
N GLU A 72 -1.08 -11.98 -3.64
CA GLU A 72 -0.66 -10.61 -3.98
C GLU A 72 -1.85 -9.64 -3.99
N VAL A 73 -3.01 -10.08 -4.50
CA VAL A 73 -4.26 -9.31 -4.43
C VAL A 73 -4.67 -9.05 -2.99
N ALA A 74 -4.60 -10.06 -2.12
CA ALA A 74 -4.95 -9.94 -0.71
C ALA A 74 -3.98 -9.02 0.05
N GLU A 75 -2.67 -9.13 -0.18
CA GLU A 75 -1.66 -8.23 0.40
C GLU A 75 -1.92 -6.79 0.00
N ARG A 76 -2.12 -6.54 -1.31
CA ARG A 76 -2.43 -5.21 -1.81
C ARG A 76 -3.72 -4.67 -1.19
N ALA A 77 -4.74 -5.52 -1.11
CA ALA A 77 -6.03 -5.15 -0.55
C ALA A 77 -5.96 -4.79 0.93
N LEU A 78 -5.19 -5.55 1.71
CA LEU A 78 -5.02 -5.29 3.13
C LEU A 78 -4.21 -4.02 3.39
N ALA A 79 -3.16 -3.78 2.59
CA ALA A 79 -2.33 -2.57 2.68
C ALA A 79 -3.15 -1.30 2.39
N SER A 80 -3.98 -1.33 1.35
CA SER A 80 -4.83 -0.19 0.94
C SER A 80 -6.25 -0.25 1.50
N TRP A 81 -6.56 -1.20 2.39
CA TRP A 81 -7.92 -1.44 2.87
C TRP A 81 -8.54 -0.15 3.40
N THR A 82 -7.78 0.59 4.19
CA THR A 82 -8.20 1.86 4.77
C THR A 82 -8.46 2.93 3.72
N GLU A 83 -7.71 2.98 2.62
CA GLU A 83 -7.83 4.03 1.60
C GLU A 83 -9.12 3.90 0.78
N TRP A 84 -9.68 2.70 0.69
CA TRP A 84 -10.85 2.41 -0.14
C TRP A 84 -12.18 2.82 0.49
N TRP A 85 -12.20 3.03 1.81
CA TRP A 85 -13.37 3.58 2.50
C TRP A 85 -13.21 5.09 2.59
N GLY A 86 -13.90 5.82 1.70
CA GLY A 86 -13.82 7.27 1.64
C GLY A 86 -14.14 7.97 2.97
N ASP A 87 -13.77 9.25 3.06
CA ASP A 87 -13.88 10.05 4.30
C ASP A 87 -15.31 10.32 4.78
N SER A 88 -16.30 10.07 3.93
CA SER A 88 -17.71 10.32 4.20
C SER A 88 -18.36 9.29 5.16
N THR A 89 -19.54 9.65 5.63
CA THR A 89 -20.46 8.90 6.51
C THR A 89 -20.46 7.38 6.28
N PRO A 90 -20.71 6.56 7.33
CA PRO A 90 -20.80 5.11 7.19
C PRO A 90 -21.73 4.78 6.02
N PRO A 91 -21.34 3.88 5.11
CA PRO A 91 -22.12 3.62 3.91
C PRO A 91 -23.54 3.28 4.33
N GLU A 92 -24.51 4.01 3.77
CA GLU A 92 -25.91 3.74 4.02
C GLU A 92 -26.17 2.30 3.57
N VAL A 93 -26.56 1.42 4.49
CA VAL A 93 -26.77 0.02 4.13
C VAL A 93 -28.09 -0.05 3.40
N ALA A 94 -28.03 -0.04 2.06
CA ALA A 94 -29.20 -0.25 1.23
C ALA A 94 -29.86 -1.57 1.64
N PRO A 95 -31.20 -1.60 1.80
CA PRO A 95 -31.90 -2.84 2.10
C PRO A 95 -31.59 -3.86 1.01
N LEU A 96 -31.25 -5.08 1.44
CA LEU A 96 -30.90 -6.16 0.52
C LEU A 96 -32.01 -6.36 -0.53
N PRO A 97 -31.66 -6.57 -1.81
CA PRO A 97 -32.63 -6.71 -2.89
C PRO A 97 -33.60 -7.88 -2.63
N ARG A 98 -34.87 -7.72 -3.04
CA ARG A 98 -35.91 -8.74 -2.79
C ARG A 98 -35.68 -10.09 -3.51
N LYS A 99 -34.81 -10.15 -4.53
CA LYS A 99 -34.57 -11.36 -5.35
C LYS A 99 -33.33 -12.14 -4.88
N ARG A 100 -33.36 -12.69 -3.67
CA ARG A 100 -32.26 -13.50 -3.09
C ARG A 100 -32.17 -14.92 -3.66
N SER A 101 -33.23 -15.40 -4.29
CA SER A 101 -33.36 -16.80 -4.71
C SER A 101 -32.30 -17.27 -5.71
N ARG A 102 -31.52 -16.35 -6.29
CA ARG A 102 -30.54 -16.65 -7.36
C ARG A 102 -29.08 -16.39 -6.99
N TRP A 103 -28.79 -15.86 -5.80
CA TRP A 103 -27.40 -15.54 -5.42
C TRP A 103 -26.54 -16.79 -5.29
N SER A 104 -27.07 -17.83 -4.68
CA SER A 104 -26.40 -19.13 -4.61
C SER A 104 -26.16 -19.74 -5.99
N GLU A 105 -27.09 -19.57 -6.96
CA GLU A 105 -26.85 -19.98 -8.35
C GLU A 105 -25.69 -19.22 -8.99
N TRP A 106 -25.53 -17.91 -8.69
CA TRP A 106 -24.44 -17.10 -9.21
C TRP A 106 -23.10 -17.48 -8.61
N VAL A 107 -23.06 -17.79 -7.32
CA VAL A 107 -21.86 -18.30 -6.65
C VAL A 107 -21.46 -19.66 -7.24
N GLU A 108 -22.41 -20.59 -7.35
CA GLU A 108 -22.19 -21.91 -7.94
C GLU A 108 -21.63 -21.80 -9.37
N ARG A 109 -22.24 -20.95 -10.21
CA ARG A 109 -21.75 -20.72 -11.57
C ARG A 109 -20.38 -20.04 -11.60
N SER A 110 -20.14 -19.06 -10.73
CA SER A 110 -18.88 -18.29 -10.73
C SER A 110 -17.72 -19.17 -10.28
N LEU A 111 -17.83 -19.83 -9.12
CA LEU A 111 -16.76 -20.67 -8.60
C LEU A 111 -16.54 -21.93 -9.44
N GLY A 112 -17.62 -22.56 -9.92
CA GLY A 112 -17.51 -23.68 -10.84
C GLY A 112 -16.83 -23.30 -12.16
N THR A 113 -17.12 -22.10 -12.69
CA THR A 113 -16.42 -21.58 -13.87
C THR A 113 -14.95 -21.28 -13.56
N ALA A 114 -14.65 -20.69 -12.41
CA ALA A 114 -13.30 -20.35 -11.97
C ALA A 114 -12.40 -21.60 -11.90
N VAL A 115 -12.84 -22.63 -11.18
CA VAL A 115 -12.08 -23.87 -10.99
C VAL A 115 -11.88 -24.61 -12.33
N LEU A 116 -12.93 -24.73 -13.13
CA LEU A 116 -12.86 -25.41 -14.42
C LEU A 116 -11.98 -24.66 -15.45
N ALA A 117 -12.02 -23.32 -15.44
CA ALA A 117 -11.17 -22.52 -16.30
C ALA A 117 -9.70 -22.61 -15.87
N ALA A 118 -9.44 -22.57 -14.56
CA ALA A 118 -8.10 -22.66 -14.00
C ALA A 118 -7.41 -24.01 -14.31
N SER A 119 -8.15 -25.11 -14.31
CA SER A 119 -7.59 -26.44 -14.58
C SER A 119 -7.23 -26.71 -16.05
N SER A 120 -7.66 -25.83 -16.97
CA SER A 120 -7.45 -26.00 -18.41
C SER A 120 -6.68 -24.84 -19.07
N ALA A 121 -6.38 -23.78 -18.35
CA ALA A 121 -5.68 -22.61 -18.87
C ALA A 121 -4.17 -22.66 -18.60
N ASP A 122 -3.39 -22.13 -19.54
CA ASP A 122 -1.94 -21.91 -19.37
C ASP A 122 -1.63 -20.89 -18.26
N GLU A 123 -2.59 -20.01 -17.94
CA GLU A 123 -2.55 -19.05 -16.84
C GLU A 123 -3.69 -19.34 -15.83
N PRO A 124 -3.52 -20.32 -14.92
CA PRO A 124 -4.59 -20.79 -14.04
C PRO A 124 -5.19 -19.70 -13.14
N GLN A 125 -4.36 -18.80 -12.61
CA GLN A 125 -4.79 -17.77 -11.67
C GLN A 125 -5.63 -16.69 -12.36
N GLY A 126 -5.20 -16.21 -13.53
CA GLY A 126 -5.97 -15.27 -14.34
C GLY A 126 -7.29 -15.86 -14.82
N ALA A 127 -7.32 -17.16 -15.12
CA ALA A 127 -8.54 -17.88 -15.49
C ALA A 127 -9.48 -18.09 -14.30
N TYR A 128 -8.96 -18.44 -13.13
CA TYR A 128 -9.73 -18.53 -11.89
C TYR A 128 -10.42 -17.21 -11.59
N TRP A 129 -9.64 -16.13 -11.54
CA TRP A 129 -10.14 -14.81 -11.21
C TRP A 129 -11.20 -14.33 -12.20
N LEU A 130 -10.92 -14.40 -13.50
CA LEU A 130 -11.90 -14.00 -14.51
C LEU A 130 -13.18 -14.87 -14.47
N GLY A 131 -13.03 -16.16 -14.18
CA GLY A 131 -14.15 -17.10 -14.00
C GLY A 131 -15.00 -16.78 -12.77
N ALA A 132 -14.37 -16.44 -11.64
CA ALA A 132 -15.06 -16.06 -10.42
C ALA A 132 -15.85 -14.74 -10.60
N LEU A 133 -15.41 -13.87 -11.50
CA LEU A 133 -16.09 -12.61 -11.80
C LEU A 133 -17.08 -12.70 -12.96
N ILE A 134 -17.35 -13.89 -13.51
CA ILE A 134 -18.19 -14.06 -14.70
C ILE A 134 -19.63 -13.57 -14.48
N GLU A 135 -20.13 -13.54 -13.23
CA GLU A 135 -21.45 -13.02 -12.85
C GLU A 135 -21.47 -11.54 -12.40
N ALA A 136 -20.39 -10.78 -12.64
CA ALA A 136 -20.25 -9.39 -12.16
C ALA A 136 -21.45 -8.46 -12.48
N ALA A 137 -21.99 -8.48 -13.70
CA ALA A 137 -23.14 -7.60 -14.02
C ALA A 137 -24.39 -7.97 -13.22
N GLU A 138 -24.59 -9.25 -12.89
CA GLU A 138 -25.77 -9.68 -12.13
C GLU A 138 -25.66 -9.26 -10.67
N TRP A 139 -24.44 -9.33 -10.12
CA TRP A 139 -24.13 -8.79 -8.80
C TRP A 139 -24.39 -7.28 -8.77
N PHE A 140 -23.83 -6.49 -9.70
CA PHE A 140 -24.08 -5.05 -9.73
C PHE A 140 -25.54 -4.69 -9.96
N SER A 141 -26.23 -5.37 -10.88
CA SER A 141 -27.66 -5.14 -11.14
C SER A 141 -28.54 -5.52 -9.95
N ALA A 142 -28.11 -6.45 -9.11
CA ALA A 142 -28.79 -6.74 -7.86
C ALA A 142 -28.46 -5.67 -6.81
N SER A 143 -27.22 -5.19 -6.74
CA SER A 143 -26.66 -4.40 -5.64
C SER A 143 -26.78 -2.88 -5.74
N GLY A 144 -27.31 -2.33 -6.82
CA GLY A 144 -27.36 -0.88 -7.01
C GLY A 144 -28.02 -0.48 -8.34
N PRO A 145 -27.55 0.61 -8.99
CA PRO A 145 -28.02 0.99 -10.32
C PRO A 145 -27.98 -0.19 -11.30
N ALA A 146 -28.97 -0.25 -12.20
CA ALA A 146 -29.09 -1.35 -13.15
C ALA A 146 -27.88 -1.37 -14.11
N VAL A 147 -27.00 -2.37 -13.94
CA VAL A 147 -25.85 -2.62 -14.82
C VAL A 147 -26.18 -3.79 -15.74
N ARG A 148 -26.12 -3.58 -17.05
CA ARG A 148 -26.25 -4.66 -18.04
C ARG A 148 -24.88 -5.13 -18.47
N GLN A 149 -24.84 -6.34 -19.03
CA GLN A 149 -23.62 -6.92 -19.59
C GLN A 149 -22.96 -6.06 -20.67
N VAL A 150 -23.76 -5.33 -21.46
CA VAL A 150 -23.24 -4.40 -22.49
C VAL A 150 -22.49 -3.23 -21.85
N ASP A 151 -22.93 -2.77 -20.68
CA ASP A 151 -22.37 -1.61 -20.00
C ASP A 151 -20.95 -1.93 -19.45
N LEU A 152 -20.67 -3.19 -19.10
CA LEU A 152 -19.31 -3.65 -18.73
C LEU A 152 -18.30 -3.53 -19.88
N ALA A 153 -18.75 -3.73 -21.13
CA ALA A 153 -17.87 -3.72 -22.30
C ALA A 153 -17.50 -2.30 -22.75
N SER A 154 -18.39 -1.33 -22.56
CA SER A 154 -18.20 0.06 -22.99
C SER A 154 -17.28 0.87 -22.07
N GLY A 155 -16.95 0.35 -20.88
CA GLY A 155 -16.25 1.11 -19.84
C GLY A 155 -17.15 2.19 -19.21
N GLY A 156 -16.77 2.69 -18.02
CA GLY A 156 -17.56 3.68 -17.27
C GLY A 156 -18.58 3.11 -16.29
N THR A 157 -18.45 1.84 -15.90
CA THR A 157 -19.16 1.22 -14.77
C THR A 157 -18.30 1.24 -13.51
N ALA A 158 -18.76 0.58 -12.43
CA ALA A 158 -18.01 0.39 -11.18
C ALA A 158 -16.67 -0.37 -11.32
N LEU A 159 -16.45 -1.06 -12.45
CA LEU A 159 -15.25 -1.85 -12.70
C LEU A 159 -14.23 -1.10 -13.56
N PRO A 160 -12.92 -1.35 -13.34
CA PRO A 160 -11.89 -0.95 -14.27
C PRO A 160 -12.19 -1.43 -15.69
N ALA A 161 -12.06 -0.54 -16.68
CA ALA A 161 -12.47 -0.82 -18.05
C ALA A 161 -11.74 -2.03 -18.68
N TRP A 162 -10.50 -2.29 -18.26
CA TRP A 162 -9.74 -3.47 -18.69
C TRP A 162 -10.41 -4.77 -18.25
N LEU A 163 -10.91 -4.83 -17.02
CA LEU A 163 -11.53 -6.01 -16.43
C LEU A 163 -12.95 -6.21 -16.96
N GLY A 164 -13.74 -5.14 -17.03
CA GLY A 164 -15.09 -5.16 -17.60
C GLY A 164 -15.11 -5.70 -19.04
N ARG A 165 -14.15 -5.27 -19.88
CA ARG A 165 -14.00 -5.80 -21.25
C ARG A 165 -13.68 -7.29 -21.29
N ARG A 166 -12.81 -7.79 -20.41
CA ARG A 166 -12.45 -9.23 -20.34
C ARG A 166 -13.66 -10.07 -19.92
N ILE A 167 -14.40 -9.64 -18.89
CA ILE A 167 -15.61 -10.33 -18.42
C ILE A 167 -16.65 -10.38 -19.54
N ALA A 168 -16.89 -9.26 -20.21
CA ALA A 168 -17.83 -9.19 -21.32
C ALA A 168 -17.39 -10.08 -22.51
N ALA A 169 -16.10 -10.12 -22.83
CA ALA A 169 -15.56 -10.98 -23.88
C ALA A 169 -15.76 -12.48 -23.55
N ALA A 170 -15.48 -12.88 -22.31
CA ALA A 170 -15.66 -14.26 -21.86
C ALA A 170 -17.15 -14.67 -21.91
N ARG A 171 -18.04 -13.79 -21.45
CA ARG A 171 -19.50 -13.98 -21.53
C ARG A 171 -20.02 -14.12 -22.96
N GLN A 172 -19.46 -13.37 -23.90
CA GLN A 172 -19.82 -13.40 -25.32
C GLN A 172 -19.21 -14.57 -26.08
N GLY A 173 -18.32 -15.36 -25.44
CA GLY A 173 -17.64 -16.47 -26.09
C GLY A 173 -16.56 -16.04 -27.07
N LYS A 174 -16.02 -14.83 -26.91
CA LYS A 174 -14.89 -14.35 -27.73
C LYS A 174 -13.62 -15.10 -27.36
N LYS A 175 -12.69 -15.19 -28.32
CA LYS A 175 -11.40 -15.88 -28.17
C LYS A 175 -10.23 -14.90 -28.26
N ASP A 176 -10.40 -13.73 -27.66
CA ASP A 176 -9.45 -12.62 -27.74
C ASP A 176 -8.13 -12.92 -27.00
N SER A 177 -8.16 -13.87 -26.04
CA SER A 177 -7.00 -14.35 -25.27
C SER A 177 -7.24 -15.80 -24.81
N PRO A 178 -6.19 -16.61 -24.59
CA PRO A 178 -6.31 -17.98 -24.05
C PRO A 178 -7.13 -18.04 -22.76
N VAL A 179 -6.92 -17.12 -21.83
CA VAL A 179 -7.65 -17.04 -20.56
C VAL A 179 -9.14 -16.79 -20.80
N VAL A 180 -9.48 -15.86 -21.70
CA VAL A 180 -10.88 -15.53 -22.03
C VAL A 180 -11.56 -16.74 -22.69
N ALA A 181 -10.85 -17.45 -23.56
CA ALA A 181 -11.38 -18.65 -24.22
C ALA A 181 -11.63 -19.80 -23.22
N ALA A 182 -10.71 -20.03 -22.28
CA ALA A 182 -10.86 -21.03 -21.23
C ALA A 182 -12.08 -20.74 -20.34
N VAL A 183 -12.23 -19.49 -19.87
CA VAL A 183 -13.38 -19.07 -19.06
C VAL A 183 -14.69 -19.20 -19.85
N ALA A 184 -14.71 -18.84 -21.13
CA ALA A 184 -15.89 -18.96 -21.98
C ALA A 184 -16.35 -20.41 -22.20
N GLU A 185 -15.41 -21.36 -22.33
CA GLU A 185 -15.73 -22.79 -22.42
C GLU A 185 -16.23 -23.32 -21.08
N ALA A 186 -15.52 -23.01 -19.99
CA ALA A 186 -15.89 -23.41 -18.63
C ALA A 186 -17.31 -22.95 -18.28
N TYR A 187 -17.64 -21.68 -18.55
CA TYR A 187 -18.95 -21.11 -18.29
C TYR A 187 -20.06 -21.83 -19.10
N ARG A 188 -19.78 -22.21 -20.35
CA ARG A 188 -20.74 -22.97 -21.18
C ARG A 188 -20.97 -24.37 -20.64
N ARG A 189 -19.93 -25.06 -20.15
CA ARG A 189 -20.04 -26.40 -19.55
C ARG A 189 -20.87 -26.35 -18.26
N ILE A 190 -20.53 -25.42 -17.36
CA ILE A 190 -21.24 -25.20 -16.09
C ILE A 190 -22.72 -24.85 -16.30
N LYS A 191 -23.07 -24.16 -17.39
CA LYS A 191 -24.47 -23.82 -17.69
C LYS A 191 -25.30 -25.00 -18.22
N ARG A 192 -24.67 -26.04 -18.78
CA ARG A 192 -25.35 -27.19 -19.42
C ARG A 192 -25.41 -28.43 -18.53
N SER A 193 -24.61 -28.48 -17.48
CA SER A 193 -24.44 -29.62 -16.59
C SER A 193 -24.60 -29.18 -15.13
N ASP A 194 -24.86 -30.13 -14.24
CA ASP A 194 -24.72 -29.90 -12.81
C ASP A 194 -23.25 -29.71 -12.42
N LEU A 195 -22.99 -29.04 -11.29
CA LEU A 195 -21.63 -28.70 -10.86
C LEU A 195 -20.71 -29.94 -10.80
N ARG A 196 -21.18 -31.03 -10.18
CA ARG A 196 -20.41 -32.27 -10.05
C ARG A 196 -20.10 -32.89 -11.41
N GLY A 197 -21.08 -32.97 -12.32
CA GLY A 197 -20.85 -33.49 -13.68
C GLY A 197 -19.93 -32.61 -14.52
N ALA A 198 -19.93 -31.30 -14.30
CA ALA A 198 -19.02 -30.37 -14.98
C ALA A 198 -17.57 -30.47 -14.47
N LEU A 199 -17.38 -30.74 -13.17
CA LEU A 199 -16.07 -30.73 -12.51
C LEU A 199 -15.43 -32.11 -12.30
N SER A 200 -16.15 -33.21 -12.54
CA SER A 200 -15.70 -34.58 -12.19
C SER A 200 -14.33 -35.00 -12.75
N GLU A 201 -13.89 -34.41 -13.86
CA GLU A 201 -12.60 -34.71 -14.51
C GLU A 201 -11.56 -33.59 -14.32
N ALA A 202 -11.99 -32.44 -13.77
CA ALA A 202 -11.25 -31.18 -13.83
C ALA A 202 -10.89 -30.61 -12.46
N ALA A 203 -11.49 -31.13 -11.38
CA ALA A 203 -11.24 -30.72 -10.01
C ALA A 203 -11.21 -31.96 -9.10
N ASP A 204 -10.48 -31.86 -7.99
CA ASP A 204 -10.52 -32.88 -6.95
C ASP A 204 -11.80 -32.78 -6.12
N ALA A 205 -12.04 -33.79 -5.29
CA ALA A 205 -13.22 -33.83 -4.43
C ALA A 205 -13.25 -32.66 -3.42
N SER A 206 -12.07 -32.19 -2.99
CA SER A 206 -11.92 -31.07 -2.05
C SER A 206 -12.44 -29.77 -2.65
N ALA A 207 -12.00 -29.40 -3.86
CA ALA A 207 -12.44 -28.18 -4.51
C ALA A 207 -13.95 -28.17 -4.79
N ILE A 208 -14.53 -29.34 -5.08
CA ILE A 208 -15.99 -29.47 -5.24
C ILE A 208 -16.70 -29.25 -3.90
N GLU A 209 -16.19 -29.83 -2.80
CA GLU A 209 -16.72 -29.67 -1.45
C GLU A 209 -16.65 -28.20 -0.99
N ASP A 210 -15.54 -27.50 -1.26
CA ASP A 210 -15.36 -26.08 -0.94
C ASP A 210 -16.42 -25.22 -1.66
N ILE A 211 -16.68 -25.48 -2.95
CA ILE A 211 -17.73 -24.78 -3.70
C ILE A 211 -19.11 -25.09 -3.12
N GLU A 212 -19.41 -26.37 -2.82
CA GLU A 212 -20.69 -26.76 -2.25
C GLU A 212 -20.92 -26.12 -0.88
N GLN A 213 -19.88 -26.01 -0.06
CA GLN A 213 -19.93 -25.32 1.23
C GLN A 213 -20.17 -23.82 1.05
N ALA A 214 -19.44 -23.17 0.14
CA ALA A 214 -19.67 -21.77 -0.19
C ALA A 214 -21.11 -21.52 -0.65
N VAL A 215 -21.62 -22.35 -1.57
CA VAL A 215 -23.00 -22.28 -2.08
C VAL A 215 -24.02 -22.51 -0.97
N ALA A 216 -23.77 -23.45 -0.04
CA ALA A 216 -24.64 -23.72 1.09
C ALA A 216 -24.77 -22.51 2.02
N LEU A 217 -23.68 -21.78 2.26
CA LEU A 217 -23.68 -20.55 3.06
C LEU A 217 -24.62 -19.50 2.44
N TRP A 218 -24.49 -19.27 1.13
CA TRP A 218 -25.37 -18.34 0.40
C TRP A 218 -26.83 -18.81 0.30
N ARG A 219 -27.08 -20.14 0.27
CA ARG A 219 -28.45 -20.70 0.30
C ARG A 219 -29.13 -20.46 1.64
N ALA A 220 -28.41 -20.70 2.75
CA ALA A 220 -28.90 -20.47 4.11
C ALA A 220 -29.28 -19.00 4.34
N GLU A 221 -28.59 -18.08 3.67
CA GLU A 221 -28.85 -16.63 3.74
C GLU A 221 -30.04 -16.17 2.88
N GLY A 222 -30.34 -16.89 1.80
CA GLY A 222 -31.45 -16.60 0.88
C GLY A 222 -32.82 -17.03 1.42
N THR A 223 -32.87 -18.07 2.25
CA THR A 223 -34.08 -18.52 2.95
C THR A 223 -34.28 -17.66 4.19
N GLY A 224 -35.08 -16.60 4.10
CA GLY A 224 -35.55 -15.93 5.31
C GLY A 224 -36.31 -16.94 6.17
N ALA A 225 -35.66 -17.48 7.20
CA ALA A 225 -36.31 -18.31 8.19
C ALA A 225 -37.41 -17.46 8.86
N ALA A 226 -38.64 -17.68 8.43
CA ALA A 226 -39.83 -17.30 9.17
C ALA A 226 -39.89 -18.20 10.40
N GLY A 227 -39.09 -17.89 11.42
CA GLY A 227 -39.00 -18.64 12.68
C GLY A 227 -37.65 -19.33 12.85
N GLY A 228 -36.77 -18.74 13.67
CA GLY A 228 -35.44 -19.27 14.00
C GLY A 228 -34.34 -18.33 13.51
N GLU A 229 -33.54 -17.82 14.46
CA GLU A 229 -32.41 -16.88 14.34
C GLU A 229 -32.01 -16.46 12.92
N ALA A 230 -32.22 -15.17 12.61
CA ALA A 230 -31.81 -14.55 11.37
C ALA A 230 -30.30 -14.72 11.16
N GLY A 231 -29.89 -15.42 10.11
CA GLY A 231 -28.48 -15.54 9.71
C GLY A 231 -27.84 -14.17 9.45
N PRO A 232 -26.50 -14.07 9.36
CA PRO A 232 -25.79 -12.80 9.31
C PRO A 232 -26.33 -11.86 8.23
N ILE A 233 -26.56 -12.31 7.00
CA ILE A 233 -27.15 -11.47 5.92
C ILE A 233 -28.58 -10.99 6.24
N ALA A 234 -29.40 -11.76 6.96
CA ALA A 234 -30.71 -11.26 7.41
C ALA A 234 -30.54 -10.17 8.48
N ALA A 235 -29.54 -10.30 9.36
CA ALA A 235 -29.12 -9.23 10.26
C ALA A 235 -28.60 -8.00 9.51
N TRP A 236 -28.01 -8.15 8.30
CA TRP A 236 -27.61 -7.03 7.42
C TRP A 236 -28.80 -6.15 6.96
N SER A 237 -30.03 -6.64 7.07
CA SER A 237 -31.25 -5.87 6.75
C SER A 237 -32.02 -5.39 8.00
N GLY A 238 -31.62 -5.84 9.19
CA GLY A 238 -32.34 -5.70 10.45
C GLY A 238 -31.76 -4.66 11.40
N GLY A 239 -31.56 -3.43 10.95
CA GLY A 239 -31.72 -2.21 11.76
C GLY A 239 -30.81 -1.88 12.96
N SER A 240 -30.10 -2.79 13.65
CA SER A 240 -29.48 -2.41 14.95
C SER A 240 -27.96 -2.44 15.07
N ASP A 241 -27.20 -3.27 14.35
CA ASP A 241 -25.73 -3.10 14.22
C ASP A 241 -25.19 -4.08 13.17
N LEU A 242 -24.92 -3.55 11.98
CA LEU A 242 -24.69 -4.32 10.77
C LEU A 242 -23.21 -4.69 10.65
N PRO A 243 -22.83 -5.91 10.23
CA PRO A 243 -21.44 -6.24 9.95
C PRO A 243 -20.77 -5.29 8.93
N GLY A 244 -21.52 -4.68 8.02
CA GLY A 244 -20.97 -3.60 7.17
C GLY A 244 -20.61 -2.33 7.94
N ARG A 245 -21.43 -1.91 8.93
CA ARG A 245 -21.16 -0.74 9.77
C ARG A 245 -20.00 -0.98 10.73
N CYS A 246 -19.95 -2.17 11.33
CA CYS A 246 -18.87 -2.54 12.23
C CYS A 246 -17.53 -2.71 11.49
N LEU A 247 -17.53 -3.24 10.26
CA LEU A 247 -16.34 -3.30 9.41
C LEU A 247 -15.81 -1.91 9.05
N TRP A 248 -16.71 -0.97 8.70
CA TRP A 248 -16.34 0.42 8.48
C TRP A 248 -15.81 1.08 9.76
N LYS A 249 -16.51 0.91 10.91
CA LYS A 249 -16.05 1.45 12.21
C LYS A 249 -14.67 0.91 12.59
N LEU A 250 -14.42 -0.39 12.39
CA LEU A 250 -13.12 -1.01 12.65
C LEU A 250 -12.06 -0.43 11.72
N THR A 251 -12.36 -0.30 10.43
CA THR A 251 -11.47 0.32 9.45
C THR A 251 -11.10 1.75 9.86
N ARG A 252 -12.08 2.55 10.33
CA ARG A 252 -11.84 3.90 10.88
C ARG A 252 -11.03 3.89 12.16
N MET A 253 -11.25 2.92 13.05
CA MET A 253 -10.44 2.76 14.26
C MET A 253 -8.97 2.50 13.88
N CYS A 254 -8.72 1.58 12.95
CA CYS A 254 -7.38 1.28 12.45
C CYS A 254 -6.72 2.49 11.77
N GLN A 255 -7.46 3.25 10.96
CA GLN A 255 -6.98 4.52 10.37
C GLN A 255 -6.56 5.52 11.45
N ASN A 256 -7.44 5.77 12.43
CA ASN A 256 -7.18 6.75 13.48
C ASN A 256 -5.98 6.33 14.34
N LEU A 257 -5.84 5.03 14.63
CA LEU A 257 -4.68 4.50 15.35
C LEU A 257 -3.38 4.70 14.57
N ARG A 258 -3.35 4.37 13.27
CA ARG A 258 -2.18 4.61 12.40
C ARG A 258 -1.80 6.09 12.35
N GLN A 259 -2.77 6.98 12.13
CA GLN A 259 -2.53 8.43 12.13
C GLN A 259 -2.02 8.94 13.48
N MET A 260 -2.55 8.39 14.58
CA MET A 260 -2.10 8.76 15.92
C MET A 260 -0.66 8.32 16.17
N GLU A 261 -0.29 7.11 15.75
CA GLU A 261 1.07 6.57 15.84
C GLU A 261 2.07 7.41 15.01
N GLU A 262 1.77 7.66 13.74
CA GLU A 262 2.58 8.54 12.87
C GLU A 262 2.75 9.95 13.46
N SER A 263 1.67 10.52 14.02
CA SER A 263 1.72 11.83 14.68
C SER A 263 2.53 11.81 15.97
N PHE A 264 2.53 10.69 16.69
CA PHE A 264 3.29 10.53 17.93
C PHE A 264 4.77 10.42 17.62
N ASP A 265 5.15 9.57 16.66
CA ASP A 265 6.53 9.38 16.23
C ASP A 265 7.14 10.69 15.73
N ARG A 266 6.40 11.43 14.90
CA ARG A 266 6.83 12.75 14.43
C ARG A 266 7.06 13.74 15.57
N ARG A 267 6.13 13.84 16.52
CA ARG A 267 6.27 14.74 17.68
C ARG A 267 7.38 14.32 18.62
N LEU A 268 7.59 13.01 18.79
CA LEU A 268 8.68 12.48 19.60
C LEU A 268 10.03 12.84 18.98
N GLU A 269 10.16 12.74 17.66
CA GLU A 269 11.37 13.13 16.94
C GLU A 269 11.62 14.64 17.02
N GLU A 270 10.58 15.46 16.79
CA GLU A 270 10.65 16.92 16.97
C GLU A 270 11.08 17.29 18.40
N ALA A 271 10.55 16.61 19.43
CA ALA A 271 10.90 16.85 20.83
C ALA A 271 12.34 16.44 21.15
N LYS A 272 12.83 15.32 20.59
CA LYS A 272 14.23 14.90 20.75
C LYS A 272 15.19 15.91 20.13
N LEU A 273 14.92 16.35 18.90
CA LEU A 273 15.74 17.36 18.22
C LEU A 273 15.73 18.68 18.97
N ALA A 274 14.56 19.12 19.47
CA ALA A 274 14.47 20.33 20.29
C ALA A 274 15.29 20.23 21.57
N ALA A 275 15.23 19.10 22.29
CA ALA A 275 16.03 18.87 23.49
C ALA A 275 17.54 18.83 23.19
N MET A 276 17.94 18.21 22.07
CA MET A 276 19.34 18.23 21.61
C MET A 276 19.81 19.65 21.29
N ALA A 277 18.96 20.47 20.65
CA ALA A 277 19.30 21.85 20.33
C ALA A 277 19.47 22.71 21.58
N GLU A 278 18.61 22.52 22.59
CA GLU A 278 18.74 23.21 23.89
C GLU A 278 20.03 22.81 24.61
N LEU A 279 20.34 21.51 24.66
CA LEU A 279 21.58 21.00 25.25
C LEU A 279 22.82 21.54 24.53
N ALA A 280 22.83 21.48 23.21
CA ALA A 280 23.97 21.91 22.41
C ALA A 280 24.16 23.43 22.46
N TYR A 281 23.08 24.21 22.57
CA TYR A 281 23.14 25.65 22.79
C TYR A 281 23.73 26.00 24.17
N GLY A 282 23.28 25.32 25.23
CA GLY A 282 23.85 25.46 26.57
C GLY A 282 25.33 25.07 26.60
N ALA A 283 25.68 23.91 26.03
CA ALA A 283 27.05 23.44 25.90
C ALA A 283 27.93 24.41 25.09
N SER A 284 27.40 25.00 24.01
CA SER A 284 28.12 25.96 23.18
C SER A 284 28.54 27.21 23.95
N HIS A 285 27.81 27.62 24.98
CA HIS A 285 28.20 28.77 25.78
C HIS A 285 29.04 28.37 27.00
N GLU A 286 28.71 27.26 27.66
CA GLU A 286 29.39 26.88 28.90
C GLU A 286 30.68 26.10 28.69
N ILE A 287 30.78 25.30 27.61
CA ILE A 287 31.94 24.45 27.31
C ILE A 287 32.89 25.13 26.31
N ASN A 288 32.39 25.90 25.34
CA ASN A 288 33.31 26.59 24.42
C ASN A 288 34.19 27.63 25.14
N ASN A 289 33.71 28.23 26.23
CA ASN A 289 34.49 29.16 27.04
C ASN A 289 35.75 28.53 27.66
N PRO A 290 35.67 27.41 28.40
CA PRO A 290 36.86 26.72 28.89
C PRO A 290 37.71 26.13 27.74
N LEU A 291 37.10 25.60 26.67
CA LEU A 291 37.85 25.09 25.51
C LEU A 291 38.69 26.17 24.82
N ALA A 292 38.12 27.36 24.60
CA ALA A 292 38.83 28.50 24.02
C ALA A 292 40.02 28.91 24.91
N ASN A 293 39.84 28.90 26.24
CA ASN A 293 40.92 29.18 27.18
C ASN A 293 42.03 28.11 27.14
N ILE A 294 41.66 26.82 27.07
CA ILE A 294 42.62 25.71 26.96
C ILE A 294 43.42 25.83 25.66
N SER A 295 42.72 26.02 24.53
CA SER A 295 43.34 26.17 23.20
C SER A 295 44.29 27.37 23.16
N SER A 296 43.83 28.55 23.63
CA SER A 296 44.65 29.77 23.67
C SER A 296 45.94 29.60 24.51
N ARG A 297 45.84 28.94 25.66
CA ARG A 297 47.00 28.67 26.51
C ARG A 297 47.95 27.66 25.87
N ALA A 298 47.41 26.59 25.29
CA ALA A 298 48.20 25.59 24.58
C ALA A 298 48.97 26.21 23.41
N GLN A 299 48.30 27.04 22.60
CA GLN A 299 48.92 27.82 21.51
C GLN A 299 50.05 28.72 22.02
N THR A 300 49.81 29.48 23.09
CA THR A 300 50.81 30.39 23.66
C THR A 300 52.05 29.63 24.14
N LEU A 301 51.86 28.49 24.83
CA LEU A 301 52.97 27.65 25.29
C LEU A 301 53.69 26.99 24.12
N LEU A 302 52.97 26.54 23.09
CA LEU A 302 53.52 25.90 21.90
C LEU A 302 54.47 26.85 21.12
N GLN A 303 54.19 28.16 21.13
CA GLN A 303 55.07 29.16 20.52
C GLN A 303 56.41 29.33 21.24
N GLN A 304 56.44 29.07 22.56
CA GLN A 304 57.62 29.30 23.41
C GLN A 304 58.38 28.01 23.73
N GLU A 305 57.79 26.84 23.49
CA GLU A 305 58.38 25.54 23.81
C GLU A 305 59.34 25.05 22.71
N SER A 306 60.55 24.65 23.14
CA SER A 306 61.63 24.16 22.29
C SER A 306 61.78 22.64 22.33
N ASP A 307 61.34 22.00 23.42
CA ASP A 307 61.42 20.54 23.56
C ASP A 307 60.43 19.84 22.60
N PRO A 308 60.90 18.98 21.67
CA PRO A 308 60.04 18.37 20.66
C PRO A 308 58.88 17.55 21.21
N GLU A 309 59.10 16.82 22.31
CA GLU A 309 58.06 15.99 22.94
C GLU A 309 56.98 16.85 23.59
N ARG A 310 57.37 17.88 24.35
CA ARG A 310 56.40 18.83 24.94
C ARG A 310 55.63 19.61 23.87
N ARG A 311 56.28 20.00 22.77
CA ARG A 311 55.58 20.62 21.62
C ARG A 311 54.49 19.69 21.07
N ARG A 312 54.80 18.41 20.89
CA ARG A 312 53.82 17.41 20.41
C ARG A 312 52.66 17.25 21.38
N GLN A 313 52.93 17.22 22.69
CA GLN A 313 51.88 17.16 23.72
C GLN A 313 50.98 18.41 23.69
N LEU A 314 51.55 19.61 23.60
CA LEU A 314 50.80 20.87 23.53
C LEU A 314 49.94 20.95 22.27
N ALA A 315 50.47 20.58 21.10
CA ALA A 315 49.72 20.49 19.86
C ALA A 315 48.56 19.49 19.94
N THR A 316 48.75 18.39 20.69
CA THR A 316 47.70 17.40 20.93
C THR A 316 46.58 17.99 21.79
N ILE A 317 46.91 18.72 22.86
CA ILE A 317 45.92 19.40 23.72
C ILE A 317 45.10 20.42 22.91
N GLU A 318 45.76 21.23 22.09
CA GLU A 318 45.10 22.17 21.18
C GLU A 318 44.14 21.45 20.24
N ALA A 319 44.61 20.40 19.55
CA ALA A 319 43.79 19.63 18.63
C ALA A 319 42.57 18.98 19.32
N GLN A 320 42.71 18.46 20.54
CA GLN A 320 41.58 17.90 21.29
C GLN A 320 40.58 18.97 21.71
N ALA A 321 41.04 20.18 22.08
CA ALA A 321 40.15 21.29 22.41
C ALA A 321 39.32 21.74 21.18
N TYR A 322 39.95 21.81 20.00
CA TYR A 322 39.26 22.09 18.74
C TYR A 322 38.26 21.00 18.36
N ARG A 323 38.65 19.73 18.49
CA ARG A 323 37.73 18.61 18.22
C ARG A 323 36.49 18.64 19.11
N ALA A 324 36.64 18.96 20.40
CA ALA A 324 35.50 19.09 21.29
C ALA A 324 34.57 20.26 20.88
N TYR A 325 35.13 21.36 20.40
CA TYR A 325 34.36 22.48 19.85
C TYR A 325 33.57 22.06 18.61
N GLU A 326 34.20 21.37 17.66
CA GLU A 326 33.56 20.84 16.44
C GLU A 326 32.42 19.86 16.79
N MET A 327 32.64 18.93 17.72
CA MET A 327 31.59 17.99 18.14
C MET A 327 30.33 18.69 18.69
N ILE A 328 30.49 19.80 19.42
CA ILE A 328 29.35 20.59 19.93
C ILE A 328 28.66 21.34 18.78
N ALA A 329 29.44 21.88 17.84
CA ALA A 329 28.92 22.55 16.66
C ALA A 329 28.13 21.59 15.75
N ASP A 330 28.63 20.37 15.55
CA ASP A 330 27.96 19.32 14.78
C ASP A 330 26.64 18.89 15.44
N MET A 331 26.63 18.79 16.77
CA MET A 331 25.40 18.50 17.52
C MET A 331 24.34 19.60 17.33
N MET A 332 24.75 20.88 17.33
CA MET A 332 23.86 22.00 17.01
C MET A 332 23.35 21.95 15.57
N LEU A 333 24.24 21.68 14.61
CA LEU A 333 23.91 21.59 13.19
C LEU A 333 22.87 20.49 12.93
N PHE A 334 23.04 19.34 13.59
CA PHE A 334 22.09 18.23 13.51
C PHE A 334 20.74 18.55 14.16
N ALA A 335 20.76 19.11 15.37
CA ALA A 335 19.54 19.35 16.14
C ALA A 335 18.70 20.52 15.60
N LYS A 336 19.34 21.52 15.01
CA LYS A 336 18.69 22.70 14.45
C LYS A 336 19.46 23.23 13.24
N PRO A 337 19.33 22.56 12.08
CA PRO A 337 19.99 23.01 10.87
C PRO A 337 19.50 24.42 10.48
N PRO A 338 20.38 25.28 9.94
CA PRO A 338 19.98 26.58 9.43
C PRO A 338 18.96 26.42 8.30
N GLN A 339 18.02 27.38 8.18
CA GLN A 339 17.09 27.38 7.07
C GLN A 339 17.86 27.45 5.74
N PRO A 340 17.55 26.59 4.75
CA PRO A 340 18.23 26.62 3.47
C PRO A 340 17.97 27.94 2.73
N ASP A 341 19.04 28.59 2.27
CA ASP A 341 18.98 29.72 1.34
C ASP A 341 19.17 29.20 -0.09
N CYS A 342 18.08 28.67 -0.66
CA CYS A 342 18.15 27.99 -1.94
C CYS A 342 18.30 28.95 -3.12
N ALA A 343 19.23 28.64 -4.01
CA ALA A 343 19.43 29.31 -5.27
C ALA A 343 19.64 28.30 -6.41
N ALA A 344 19.61 28.77 -7.66
CA ALA A 344 19.93 27.92 -8.81
C ALA A 344 21.44 27.63 -8.85
N CYS A 345 21.83 26.41 -8.48
CA CYS A 345 23.21 25.93 -8.44
C CYS A 345 23.46 24.85 -9.49
N ASP A 346 24.71 24.74 -9.94
CA ASP A 346 25.18 23.65 -10.79
C ASP A 346 25.78 22.54 -9.90
N PRO A 347 25.13 21.37 -9.75
CA PRO A 347 25.62 20.29 -8.90
C PRO A 347 26.99 19.76 -9.32
N ALA A 348 27.31 19.78 -10.61
CA ALA A 348 28.59 19.30 -11.12
C ALA A 348 29.74 20.24 -10.74
N VAL A 349 29.47 21.55 -10.63
CA VAL A 349 30.44 22.50 -10.08
C VAL A 349 30.68 22.23 -8.58
N LEU A 350 29.62 22.00 -7.81
CA LEU A 350 29.74 21.72 -6.37
C LEU A 350 30.53 20.45 -6.08
N ALA A 351 30.21 19.36 -6.77
CA ALA A 351 30.92 18.09 -6.63
C ALA A 351 32.41 18.25 -6.95
N ARG A 352 32.75 18.94 -8.05
CA ARG A 352 34.14 19.21 -8.46
C ARG A 352 34.94 19.96 -7.40
N GLU A 353 34.34 21.00 -6.82
CA GLU A 353 35.01 21.79 -5.79
C GLU A 353 35.32 20.95 -4.55
N VAL A 354 34.34 20.15 -4.07
CA VAL A 354 34.53 19.27 -2.91
C VAL A 354 35.58 18.18 -3.18
N VAL A 355 35.54 17.54 -4.36
CA VAL A 355 36.52 16.51 -4.76
C VAL A 355 37.92 17.11 -4.83
N SER A 356 38.07 18.27 -5.51
CA SER A 356 39.35 18.97 -5.62
C SER A 356 39.94 19.33 -4.26
N GLU A 357 39.11 19.68 -3.28
CA GLU A 357 39.57 20.01 -1.94
C GLU A 357 40.07 18.77 -1.18
N LEU A 358 39.36 17.65 -1.30
CA LEU A 358 39.66 16.41 -0.57
C LEU A 358 40.75 15.55 -1.25
N GLN A 359 41.18 15.90 -2.46
CA GLN A 359 42.20 15.17 -3.22
C GLN A 359 43.51 14.95 -2.44
N ALA A 360 43.93 15.96 -1.67
CA ALA A 360 45.17 15.88 -0.88
C ALA A 360 45.04 14.89 0.29
N ALA A 361 43.87 14.85 0.95
CA ALA A 361 43.59 13.93 2.04
C ALA A 361 43.52 12.48 1.53
N ALA A 362 42.84 12.25 0.40
CA ALA A 362 42.77 10.93 -0.23
C ALA A 362 44.16 10.39 -0.60
N ARG A 363 45.02 11.22 -1.21
CA ARG A 363 46.41 10.84 -1.53
C ARG A 363 47.24 10.49 -0.29
N ALA A 364 47.02 11.19 0.82
CA ALA A 364 47.71 10.89 2.07
C ALA A 364 47.29 9.54 2.68
N GLN A 365 46.13 9.02 2.30
CA GLN A 365 45.59 7.71 2.70
C GLN A 365 45.79 6.64 1.61
N GLU A 366 46.53 6.94 0.53
CA GLU A 366 46.74 6.04 -0.60
C GLU A 366 45.44 5.66 -1.35
N THR A 367 44.43 6.53 -1.30
CA THR A 367 43.13 6.37 -1.97
C THR A 367 43.03 7.28 -3.20
N GLU A 368 42.41 6.79 -4.27
CA GLU A 368 42.16 7.54 -5.51
C GLU A 368 40.70 8.04 -5.56
N LEU A 369 40.52 9.35 -5.73
CA LEU A 369 39.22 9.98 -5.98
C LEU A 369 39.05 10.21 -7.49
N LEU A 370 38.10 9.50 -8.09
CA LEU A 370 37.74 9.62 -9.50
C LEU A 370 36.41 10.37 -9.63
N GLU A 371 36.38 11.37 -10.51
CA GLU A 371 35.17 12.09 -10.87
C GLU A 371 34.64 11.56 -12.21
N GLU A 372 33.42 11.03 -12.21
CA GLU A 372 32.72 10.62 -13.43
C GLU A 372 31.48 11.49 -13.62
N SER A 373 31.51 12.35 -14.63
CA SER A 373 30.40 13.25 -14.95
C SER A 373 29.49 12.61 -16.00
N LEU A 374 28.21 12.48 -15.67
CA LEU A 374 27.16 12.30 -16.68
C LEU A 374 26.82 13.68 -17.26
N GLU A 375 26.79 13.83 -18.59
CA GLU A 375 26.32 15.08 -19.22
C GLU A 375 24.84 15.30 -18.89
N VAL A 376 24.58 16.00 -17.79
CA VAL A 376 23.25 16.41 -17.36
C VAL A 376 23.24 17.94 -17.33
N ASP A 377 22.68 18.55 -18.36
CA ASP A 377 22.38 19.98 -18.35
C ASP A 377 21.23 20.24 -17.38
N GLY A 378 21.55 20.69 -16.16
CA GLY A 378 20.55 20.96 -15.15
C GLY A 378 21.08 21.79 -13.99
N ARG A 379 20.38 22.88 -13.67
CA ARG A 379 20.56 23.59 -12.40
C ARG A 379 19.59 23.00 -11.37
N ALA A 380 20.10 22.71 -10.18
CA ALA A 380 19.29 22.34 -9.03
C ALA A 380 18.94 23.59 -8.21
N TRP A 381 17.75 23.62 -7.63
CA TRP A 381 17.36 24.63 -6.66
C TRP A 381 17.73 24.15 -5.26
N CYS A 382 18.87 24.57 -4.73
CA CYS A 382 19.41 24.10 -3.46
C CYS A 382 20.24 25.16 -2.74
N ASP A 383 20.47 24.96 -1.44
CA ASP A 383 21.44 25.75 -0.67
C ASP A 383 22.84 25.21 -0.95
N ARG A 384 23.70 26.08 -1.47
CA ARG A 384 25.06 25.74 -1.89
C ARG A 384 25.88 25.14 -0.74
N VAL A 385 25.86 25.81 0.41
CA VAL A 385 26.73 25.51 1.56
C VAL A 385 26.31 24.19 2.20
N GLN A 386 25.00 23.96 2.33
CA GLN A 386 24.49 22.70 2.87
C GLN A 386 24.81 21.50 1.98
N ILE A 387 24.71 21.65 0.65
CA ILE A 387 25.07 20.58 -0.28
C ILE A 387 26.57 20.30 -0.28
N GLU A 388 27.43 21.33 -0.28
CA GLU A 388 28.88 21.16 -0.14
C GLU A 388 29.24 20.41 1.15
N THR A 389 28.57 20.74 2.26
CA THR A 389 28.77 20.10 3.56
C THR A 389 28.37 18.62 3.52
N ALA A 390 27.21 18.30 2.95
CA ALA A 390 26.74 16.93 2.80
C ALA A 390 27.65 16.09 1.89
N LEU A 391 28.05 16.64 0.73
CA LEU A 391 28.99 15.97 -0.18
C LEU A 391 30.33 15.72 0.48
N ARG A 392 30.86 16.71 1.21
CA ARG A 392 32.11 16.58 1.97
C ARG A 392 32.04 15.46 2.99
N ALA A 393 30.96 15.38 3.78
CA ALA A 393 30.77 14.33 4.77
C ALA A 393 30.69 12.94 4.11
N LEU A 394 29.99 12.81 2.98
CA LEU A 394 29.91 11.55 2.24
C LEU A 394 31.29 11.10 1.72
N VAL A 395 32.05 12.01 1.11
CA VAL A 395 33.38 11.69 0.59
C VAL A 395 34.33 11.36 1.75
N GLN A 396 34.33 12.13 2.83
CA GLN A 396 35.17 11.87 4.00
C GLN A 396 34.86 10.53 4.68
N ASN A 397 33.61 10.08 4.70
CA ASN A 397 33.24 8.77 5.24
C ASN A 397 33.62 7.60 4.32
N ALA A 398 33.82 7.88 3.02
CA ALA A 398 34.21 6.88 2.03
C ALA A 398 35.74 6.71 1.90
N LEU A 399 36.49 7.75 2.28
CA LEU A 399 37.95 7.74 2.45
C LEU A 399 38.33 7.07 3.77
#